data_AF-A0A7W2U5P7-F1
#
_entry.id   AF-A0A7W2U5P7-F1
#
_cell.length_a   1.000
_cell.length_b   1.000
_cell.length_c   1.000
_cell.angle_alpha   90.00
_cell.angle_beta   90.00
_cell.angle_gamma   90.00
#
_symmetry.space_group_name_H-M   'P 1'
#
loop_
_entity.id
_entity.type
_entity.pdbx_description
1 polymer ?
#
loop_
_entity_poly.entity_id
_entity_poly.type
_entity_poly.pdbx_seq_one_letter_code
_entity_poly.pdbx_strand_id
1 'polypeptide(L)'
;KVDANGKTVVDENGDAVLEEAYSVATGTVLTIDTKAKKLLNGDKELADISSAFTPQKVEFMKAGGSYAVVFGKKLQTFASEALGVATKLVYAASKEISHAGQGLTAVEKIFNRNAVGVLSETDLHAGSDVRVKVNIVGSQDTTGPMTCQELEAMAASTISPLVDGAYQSGCHTASVWDSKAKANIPKLMSFMNKFGLITAR
;
A
#
# COMPACT_ATOMS: atom_id res chain seq x y z
N LYS A 1 -13.00 -2.24 -25.63
CA LYS A 1 -13.96 -1.95 -26.71
C LYS A 1 -15.38 -2.19 -26.22
N VAL A 2 -16.30 -1.24 -26.48
CA VAL A 2 -17.73 -1.41 -26.19
C VAL A 2 -18.52 -1.44 -27.49
N ASP A 3 -19.62 -2.18 -27.51
CA ASP A 3 -20.54 -2.18 -28.66
C ASP A 3 -21.42 -0.93 -28.67
N ALA A 4 -22.29 -0.81 -29.68
CA ALA A 4 -23.21 0.33 -29.82
C ALA A 4 -24.20 0.48 -28.65
N ASN A 5 -24.37 -0.55 -27.82
CA ASN A 5 -25.23 -0.55 -26.64
C ASN A 5 -24.43 -0.30 -25.33
N GLY A 6 -23.13 -0.01 -25.44
CA GLY A 6 -22.25 0.22 -24.29
C GLY A 6 -21.83 -1.06 -23.58
N LYS A 7 -22.10 -2.24 -24.15
CA LYS A 7 -21.70 -3.53 -23.55
C LYS A 7 -20.27 -3.87 -23.94
N THR A 8 -19.50 -4.41 -23.00
CA THR A 8 -18.13 -4.88 -23.24
C THR A 8 -18.11 -5.94 -24.34
N VAL A 9 -17.35 -5.69 -25.41
CA VAL A 9 -17.10 -6.68 -26.46
C VAL A 9 -16.11 -7.71 -25.92
N VAL A 10 -16.44 -8.98 -26.04
CA VAL A 10 -15.60 -10.10 -25.62
C VAL A 10 -15.12 -10.90 -26.83
N ASP A 11 -13.95 -11.53 -26.72
CA ASP A 11 -13.40 -12.43 -27.74
C ASP A 11 -13.96 -13.85 -27.62
N GLU A 12 -13.44 -14.79 -28.42
CA GLU A 12 -13.87 -16.19 -28.43
C GLU A 12 -13.62 -16.93 -27.10
N ASN A 13 -12.71 -16.42 -26.25
CA ASN A 13 -12.42 -16.98 -24.93
C ASN A 13 -13.29 -16.34 -23.82
N GLY A 14 -14.10 -15.34 -24.17
CA GLY A 14 -14.89 -14.56 -23.21
C GLY A 14 -14.11 -13.43 -22.55
N ASP A 15 -12.90 -13.13 -23.03
CA ASP A 15 -12.06 -12.05 -22.50
C ASP A 15 -12.44 -10.71 -23.15
N ALA A 16 -12.32 -9.62 -22.39
CA ALA A 16 -12.65 -8.30 -22.90
C ALA A 16 -11.68 -7.87 -24.01
N VAL A 17 -12.21 -7.53 -25.20
CA VAL A 17 -11.41 -7.02 -26.31
C VAL A 17 -10.91 -5.62 -25.96
N LEU A 18 -9.58 -5.49 -25.80
CA LEU A 18 -8.91 -4.23 -25.54
C LEU A 18 -8.68 -3.45 -26.84
N GLU A 19 -8.77 -2.13 -26.76
CA GLU A 19 -8.49 -1.22 -27.86
C GLU A 19 -7.37 -0.28 -27.44
N GLU A 20 -6.36 -0.14 -28.28
CA GLU A 20 -5.27 0.80 -28.04
C GLU A 20 -5.79 2.22 -28.21
N ALA A 21 -5.95 2.94 -27.11
CA ALA A 21 -6.45 4.32 -27.13
C ALA A 21 -5.43 5.31 -27.73
N TYR A 22 -4.14 5.03 -27.53
CA TYR A 22 -3.03 5.82 -28.06
C TYR A 22 -1.74 5.00 -28.01
N SER A 23 -0.79 5.35 -28.88
CA SER A 23 0.48 4.62 -28.96
C SER A 23 1.46 4.99 -27.87
N VAL A 24 2.14 3.96 -27.36
CA VAL A 24 3.25 4.02 -26.39
C VAL A 24 4.50 3.34 -26.95
N ALA A 25 4.66 3.31 -28.28
CA ALA A 25 5.80 2.70 -28.94
C ALA A 25 7.13 3.28 -28.45
N THR A 26 8.19 2.46 -28.43
CA THR A 26 9.52 2.87 -27.99
C THR A 26 9.98 4.14 -28.70
N GLY A 27 10.41 5.14 -27.92
CA GLY A 27 10.83 6.44 -28.42
C GLY A 27 9.71 7.49 -28.48
N THR A 28 8.45 7.12 -28.21
CA THR A 28 7.35 8.09 -28.08
C THR A 28 7.60 8.98 -26.87
N VAL A 29 7.65 10.29 -27.08
CA VAL A 29 7.76 11.28 -26.00
C VAL A 29 6.36 11.63 -25.51
N LEU A 30 6.10 11.32 -24.25
CA LEU A 30 4.86 11.70 -23.57
C LEU A 30 5.16 12.68 -22.44
N THR A 31 4.31 13.68 -22.28
CA THR A 31 4.44 14.70 -21.24
C THR A 31 3.37 14.47 -20.18
N ILE A 32 3.78 14.35 -18.92
CA ILE A 32 2.89 14.35 -17.77
C ILE A 32 2.77 15.79 -17.27
N ASP A 33 1.65 16.46 -17.59
CA ASP A 33 1.35 17.75 -17.01
C ASP A 33 0.73 17.54 -15.62
N THR A 34 1.53 17.76 -14.59
CA THR A 34 1.12 17.60 -13.19
C THR A 34 0.18 18.70 -12.69
N LYS A 35 0.15 19.86 -13.36
CA LYS A 35 -0.73 20.99 -12.99
C LYS A 35 -2.12 20.80 -13.62
N ALA A 36 -2.15 20.52 -14.93
CA ALA A 36 -3.39 20.20 -15.63
C ALA A 36 -3.90 18.78 -15.33
N LYS A 37 -3.03 17.92 -14.78
CA LYS A 37 -3.28 16.50 -14.50
C LYS A 37 -3.67 15.71 -15.75
N LYS A 38 -2.92 15.96 -16.83
CA LYS A 38 -3.12 15.35 -18.16
C LYS A 38 -1.89 14.62 -18.65
N LEU A 39 -2.10 13.55 -19.40
CA LEU A 39 -1.07 12.92 -20.23
C LEU A 39 -1.17 13.49 -21.64
N LEU A 40 -0.05 13.98 -22.17
CA LEU A 40 0.02 14.63 -23.48
C LEU A 40 1.02 13.93 -24.41
N ASN A 41 0.80 14.05 -25.72
CA ASN A 41 1.79 13.78 -26.77
C ASN A 41 1.88 15.04 -27.65
N GLY A 42 2.93 15.83 -27.47
CA GLY A 42 2.96 17.21 -27.97
C GLY A 42 1.81 18.03 -27.38
N ASP A 43 1.02 18.65 -28.25
CA ASP A 43 -0.16 19.45 -27.87
C ASP A 43 -1.44 18.61 -27.71
N LYS A 44 -1.39 17.31 -28.00
CA LYS A 44 -2.56 16.42 -27.93
C LYS A 44 -2.74 15.86 -26.53
N GLU A 45 -3.89 16.13 -25.91
CA GLU A 45 -4.34 15.43 -24.70
C GLU A 45 -4.72 13.98 -25.03
N LEU A 46 -4.14 13.03 -24.26
CA LEU A 46 -4.38 11.60 -24.41
C LEU A 46 -5.27 11.03 -23.30
N ALA A 47 -5.05 11.46 -22.05
CA ALA A 47 -5.78 10.93 -20.91
C ALA A 47 -5.84 11.91 -19.73
N ASP A 48 -6.95 11.85 -18.99
CA ASP A 48 -7.02 12.41 -17.65
C ASP A 48 -6.29 11.50 -16.66
N ILE A 49 -5.36 12.08 -15.90
CA ILE A 49 -4.57 11.34 -14.90
C ILE A 49 -4.80 11.90 -13.48
N SER A 50 -5.89 12.63 -13.26
CA SER A 50 -6.15 13.32 -12.00
C SER A 50 -6.27 12.38 -10.79
N SER A 51 -6.70 11.13 -11.02
CA SER A 51 -6.77 10.07 -10.00
C SER A 51 -5.40 9.66 -9.43
N ALA A 52 -4.31 9.96 -10.15
CA ALA A 52 -2.93 9.78 -9.67
C ALA A 52 -2.44 10.95 -8.79
N PHE A 53 -3.14 12.09 -8.79
CA PHE A 53 -2.76 13.32 -8.06
C PHE A 53 -3.79 13.67 -6.97
N THR A 54 -4.18 12.68 -6.17
CA THR A 54 -4.92 12.94 -4.93
C THR A 54 -4.04 13.75 -3.97
N PRO A 55 -4.61 14.54 -3.03
CA PRO A 55 -3.80 15.34 -2.10
C PRO A 55 -2.72 14.52 -1.37
N GLN A 56 -3.07 13.33 -0.90
CA GLN A 56 -2.13 12.39 -0.26
C GLN A 56 -1.05 11.86 -1.21
N LYS A 57 -1.38 11.50 -2.45
CA LYS A 57 -0.36 11.08 -3.44
C LYS A 57 0.60 12.21 -3.76
N VAL A 58 0.12 13.46 -3.82
CA VAL A 58 0.97 14.63 -4.00
C VAL A 58 1.90 14.84 -2.81
N GLU A 59 1.46 14.59 -1.57
CA GLU A 59 2.36 14.59 -0.41
C GLU A 59 3.44 13.52 -0.53
N PHE A 60 3.08 12.30 -0.94
CA PHE A 60 4.05 11.23 -1.16
C PHE A 60 5.08 11.59 -2.24
N MET A 61 4.64 12.20 -3.35
CA MET A 61 5.54 12.67 -4.41
C MET A 61 6.51 13.73 -3.87
N LYS A 62 6.01 14.71 -3.10
CA LYS A 62 6.85 15.76 -2.49
C LYS A 62 7.84 15.21 -1.46
N ALA A 63 7.43 14.18 -0.72
CA ALA A 63 8.25 13.53 0.30
C ALA A 63 9.19 12.44 -0.25
N GLY A 64 9.16 12.16 -1.56
CA GLY A 64 9.95 11.09 -2.19
C GLY A 64 9.48 9.67 -1.81
N GLY A 65 8.28 9.53 -1.23
CA GLY A 65 7.72 8.25 -0.79
C GLY A 65 6.62 8.43 0.26
N SER A 66 5.90 7.35 0.55
CA SER A 66 4.83 7.37 1.55
C SER A 66 5.32 7.29 2.99
N TYR A 67 6.48 6.66 3.23
CA TYR A 67 6.98 6.34 4.57
C TYR A 67 7.06 7.56 5.50
N ALA A 68 7.75 8.62 5.08
CA ALA A 68 7.93 9.82 5.90
C ALA A 68 6.59 10.46 6.28
N VAL A 69 5.64 10.51 5.32
CA VAL A 69 4.30 11.07 5.52
C VAL A 69 3.48 10.20 6.48
N VAL A 70 3.45 8.88 6.27
CA VAL A 70 2.68 7.95 7.12
C VAL A 70 3.27 7.88 8.53
N PHE A 71 4.59 7.89 8.67
CA PHE A 71 5.27 7.93 9.96
C PHE A 71 4.95 9.24 10.70
N GLY A 72 5.01 10.38 10.01
CA GLY A 72 4.61 11.67 10.56
C GLY A 72 3.15 11.70 11.04
N LYS A 73 2.22 11.16 10.24
CA LYS A 73 0.81 10.98 10.64
C LYS A 73 0.68 10.12 11.91
N LYS A 74 1.44 9.03 12.02
CA LYS A 74 1.46 8.17 13.22
C LYS A 74 1.99 8.92 14.43
N LEU A 75 3.13 9.59 14.31
CA LEU A 75 3.73 10.38 15.39
C LEU A 75 2.78 11.46 15.88
N GLN A 76 2.11 12.15 14.96
CA GLN A 76 1.11 13.16 15.28
C GLN A 76 -0.10 12.58 16.03
N THR A 77 -0.64 11.45 15.56
CA THR A 77 -1.76 10.76 16.21
C THR A 77 -1.37 10.39 17.64
N PHE A 78 -0.22 9.73 17.80
CA PHE A 78 0.31 9.31 19.10
C PHE A 78 0.53 10.49 20.05
N ALA A 79 1.15 11.58 19.58
CA ALA A 79 1.42 12.75 20.40
C ALA A 79 0.11 13.44 20.85
N SER A 80 -0.89 13.51 19.97
CA SER A 80 -2.19 14.12 20.29
C SER A 80 -2.93 13.30 21.36
N GLU A 81 -2.94 11.97 21.21
CA GLU A 81 -3.50 11.03 22.19
C GLU A 81 -2.77 11.13 23.54
N ALA A 82 -1.44 11.11 23.53
CA ALA A 82 -0.63 11.19 24.75
C ALA A 82 -0.83 12.52 25.51
N LEU A 83 -1.11 13.61 24.80
CA LEU A 83 -1.37 14.93 25.38
C LEU A 83 -2.86 15.16 25.70
N GLY A 84 -3.77 14.26 25.29
CA GLY A 84 -5.21 14.44 25.47
C GLY A 84 -5.79 15.60 24.66
N VAL A 85 -5.22 15.93 23.50
CA VAL A 85 -5.66 17.03 22.63
C VAL A 85 -6.20 16.50 21.30
N ALA A 86 -7.04 17.30 20.65
CA ALA A 86 -7.51 16.98 19.31
C ALA A 86 -6.37 17.03 18.27
N THR A 87 -6.28 16.01 17.43
CA THR A 87 -5.31 15.94 16.33
C THR A 87 -5.61 17.02 15.29
N LYS A 88 -4.66 17.93 15.06
CA LYS A 88 -4.79 18.96 14.00
C LYS A 88 -4.59 18.34 12.62
N LEU A 89 -5.29 18.84 11.61
CA LEU A 89 -5.09 18.38 10.22
C LEU A 89 -3.89 19.09 9.58
N VAL A 90 -2.70 18.51 9.72
CA VAL A 90 -1.45 19.03 9.10
C VAL A 90 -1.14 18.33 7.78
N TYR A 91 -1.48 17.05 7.69
CA TYR A 91 -1.37 16.25 6.47
C TYR A 91 -2.70 16.20 5.72
N ALA A 92 -2.65 15.85 4.45
CA ALA A 92 -3.83 15.57 3.65
C ALA A 92 -4.70 14.52 4.34
N ALA A 93 -5.99 14.84 4.50
CA ALA A 93 -7.00 13.92 5.01
C ALA A 93 -7.07 12.67 4.12
N SER A 94 -7.28 11.52 4.74
CA SER A 94 -7.56 10.29 4.01
C SER A 94 -8.94 10.39 3.34
N LYS A 95 -9.11 9.69 2.23
CA LYS A 95 -10.39 9.61 1.55
C LYS A 95 -11.32 8.69 2.35
N GLU A 96 -12.37 9.24 2.95
CA GLU A 96 -13.36 8.47 3.71
C GLU A 96 -14.67 8.43 2.90
N ILE A 97 -15.22 7.22 2.69
CA ILE A 97 -16.46 6.99 1.93
C ILE A 97 -17.46 6.28 2.85
N SER A 98 -18.68 6.80 2.93
CA SER A 98 -19.79 6.16 3.65
C SER A 98 -21.07 6.22 2.84
N HIS A 99 -21.91 5.19 2.96
CA HIS A 99 -23.21 5.10 2.27
C HIS A 99 -24.34 4.91 3.30
N ALA A 100 -25.22 5.91 3.41
CA ALA A 100 -26.34 5.85 4.35
C ALA A 100 -27.31 4.70 3.98
N GLY A 101 -27.70 3.91 4.98
CA GLY A 101 -28.64 2.80 4.79
C GLY A 101 -28.05 1.54 4.12
N GLN A 102 -26.76 1.55 3.79
CA GLN A 102 -26.06 0.39 3.25
C GLN A 102 -25.39 -0.41 4.38
N GLY A 103 -25.54 -1.73 4.36
CA GLY A 103 -24.86 -2.61 5.29
C GLY A 103 -23.40 -2.86 4.91
N LEU A 104 -22.57 -3.23 5.89
CA LEU A 104 -21.16 -3.56 5.67
C LEU A 104 -20.93 -5.01 5.27
N THR A 105 -20.01 -5.21 4.33
CA THR A 105 -19.39 -6.50 4.05
C THR A 105 -18.51 -6.98 5.22
N ALA A 106 -18.12 -8.25 5.22
CA ALA A 106 -17.22 -8.79 6.24
C ALA A 106 -15.87 -8.06 6.27
N VAL A 107 -15.32 -7.73 5.10
CA VAL A 107 -14.05 -7.00 4.98
C VAL A 107 -14.18 -5.59 5.54
N GLU A 108 -15.24 -4.85 5.17
CA GLU A 108 -15.47 -3.50 5.71
C GLU A 108 -15.61 -3.52 7.23
N LYS A 109 -16.29 -4.52 7.82
CA LYS A 109 -16.35 -4.68 9.29
C LYS A 109 -14.97 -4.87 9.92
N ILE A 110 -14.09 -5.66 9.30
CA ILE A 110 -12.73 -5.89 9.78
C ILE A 110 -11.90 -4.60 9.72
N PHE A 111 -12.00 -3.86 8.61
CA PHE A 111 -11.25 -2.62 8.43
C PHE A 111 -11.74 -1.52 9.36
N ASN A 112 -13.05 -1.31 9.50
CA ASN A 112 -13.62 -0.34 10.44
C ASN A 112 -13.20 -0.63 11.88
N ARG A 113 -13.27 -1.90 12.30
CA ARG A 113 -12.85 -2.31 13.66
C ARG A 113 -11.38 -1.98 13.97
N ASN A 114 -10.51 -2.03 12.95
CA ASN A 114 -9.07 -1.84 13.13
C ASN A 114 -8.60 -0.46 12.68
N ALA A 115 -9.48 0.43 12.24
CA ALA A 115 -9.09 1.72 11.69
C ALA A 115 -8.51 2.65 12.77
N VAL A 116 -7.49 3.43 12.42
CA VAL A 116 -6.82 4.37 13.32
C VAL A 116 -6.73 5.77 12.72
N GLY A 117 -7.09 6.78 13.52
CA GLY A 117 -7.11 8.18 13.11
C GLY A 117 -8.15 8.49 12.03
N VAL A 118 -9.27 7.75 12.03
CA VAL A 118 -10.47 8.06 11.24
C VAL A 118 -11.19 9.23 11.90
N LEU A 119 -11.63 10.20 11.10
CA LEU A 119 -12.35 11.38 11.60
C LEU A 119 -13.87 11.23 11.48
N SER A 120 -14.35 10.40 10.55
CA SER A 120 -15.78 10.13 10.42
C SER A 120 -16.32 9.31 11.57
N GLU A 121 -17.51 9.71 12.05
CA GLU A 121 -18.33 8.97 13.00
C GLU A 121 -19.15 7.85 12.32
N THR A 122 -19.14 7.78 10.98
CA THR A 122 -19.90 6.80 10.21
C THR A 122 -19.02 5.67 9.68
N ASP A 123 -19.61 4.49 9.51
CA ASP A 123 -18.93 3.33 8.96
C ASP A 123 -18.38 3.59 7.55
N LEU A 124 -17.10 3.25 7.37
CA LEU A 124 -16.37 3.41 6.12
C LEU A 124 -16.66 2.23 5.17
N HIS A 125 -16.77 2.55 3.90
CA HIS A 125 -17.05 1.63 2.81
C HIS A 125 -15.86 1.49 1.86
N ALA A 126 -15.93 0.48 0.99
CA ALA A 126 -14.92 0.21 -0.03
C ALA A 126 -14.54 1.47 -0.84
N GLY A 127 -13.24 1.64 -1.08
CA GLY A 127 -12.67 2.81 -1.73
C GLY A 127 -12.20 3.92 -0.77
N SER A 128 -12.43 3.74 0.54
CA SER A 128 -11.79 4.56 1.59
C SER A 128 -10.29 4.24 1.71
N ASP A 129 -9.49 5.25 2.02
CA ASP A 129 -8.08 5.11 2.45
C ASP A 129 -8.07 5.14 3.98
N VAL A 130 -7.53 4.10 4.61
CA VAL A 130 -7.46 4.01 6.07
C VAL A 130 -6.13 3.45 6.52
N ARG A 131 -5.63 3.93 7.65
CA ARG A 131 -4.59 3.22 8.42
C ARG A 131 -5.28 2.24 9.34
N VAL A 132 -4.71 1.05 9.49
CA VAL A 132 -5.26 0.00 10.35
C VAL A 132 -4.24 -0.55 11.32
N LYS A 133 -4.71 -1.03 12.46
CA LYS A 133 -3.93 -1.92 13.33
C LYS A 133 -3.75 -3.27 12.62
N VAL A 134 -2.51 -3.77 12.63
CA VAL A 134 -2.15 -5.09 12.09
C VAL A 134 -1.92 -6.04 13.25
N ASN A 135 -2.64 -7.16 13.25
CA ASN A 135 -2.53 -8.20 14.29
C ASN A 135 -1.37 -9.16 14.03
N ILE A 136 -1.25 -9.67 12.79
CA ILE A 136 -0.27 -10.70 12.43
C ILE A 136 0.55 -10.27 11.22
N VAL A 137 1.88 -10.44 11.27
CA VAL A 137 2.79 -10.15 10.15
C VAL A 137 3.52 -11.43 9.73
N GLY A 138 3.47 -11.75 8.44
CA GLY A 138 4.19 -12.88 7.85
C GLY A 138 5.34 -12.42 6.95
N SER A 139 6.47 -13.10 7.03
CA SER A 139 7.63 -12.97 6.15
C SER A 139 8.10 -14.35 5.69
N GLN A 140 8.69 -14.43 4.51
CA GLN A 140 9.20 -15.66 3.91
C GLN A 140 10.67 -15.49 3.51
N ASP A 141 11.35 -16.56 3.12
CA ASP A 141 12.80 -16.62 2.97
C ASP A 141 13.40 -16.01 1.68
N THR A 142 12.60 -15.77 0.65
CA THR A 142 13.01 -15.05 -0.57
C THR A 142 12.84 -13.53 -0.45
N THR A 143 11.84 -13.04 0.29
CA THR A 143 11.65 -11.60 0.58
C THR A 143 12.23 -11.18 1.92
N GLY A 144 12.45 -12.11 2.84
CA GLY A 144 12.97 -11.87 4.18
C GLY A 144 14.29 -11.12 4.20
N PRO A 145 15.30 -11.46 3.37
CA PRO A 145 16.56 -10.72 3.33
C PRO A 145 16.38 -9.24 2.94
N MET A 146 15.51 -8.95 1.97
CA MET A 146 15.17 -7.56 1.62
C MET A 146 14.41 -6.89 2.77
N THR A 147 13.51 -7.62 3.43
CA THR A 147 12.79 -7.13 4.61
C THR A 147 13.75 -6.75 5.74
N CYS A 148 14.80 -7.55 5.99
CA CYS A 148 15.84 -7.18 6.96
C CYS A 148 16.51 -5.85 6.60
N GLN A 149 16.88 -5.66 5.32
CA GLN A 149 17.52 -4.44 4.85
C GLN A 149 16.61 -3.21 5.02
N GLU A 150 15.31 -3.35 4.75
CA GLU A 150 14.34 -2.27 4.99
C GLU A 150 14.19 -1.97 6.49
N LEU A 151 14.16 -2.99 7.36
CA LEU A 151 14.11 -2.80 8.81
C LEU A 151 15.36 -2.08 9.33
N GLU A 152 16.55 -2.46 8.84
CA GLU A 152 17.82 -1.79 9.17
C GLU A 152 17.84 -0.34 8.68
N ALA A 153 17.39 -0.08 7.45
CA ALA A 153 17.30 1.27 6.89
C ALA A 153 16.35 2.18 7.68
N MET A 154 15.30 1.59 8.28
CA MET A 154 14.38 2.29 9.19
C MET A 154 14.90 2.42 10.63
N ALA A 155 16.10 1.95 10.92
CA ALA A 155 16.65 1.83 12.28
C ALA A 155 15.71 1.08 13.25
N ALA A 156 14.91 0.15 12.72
CA ALA A 156 14.03 -0.68 13.52
C ALA A 156 14.86 -1.78 14.19
N SER A 157 14.81 -1.85 15.52
CA SER A 157 15.56 -2.84 16.31
C SER A 157 14.68 -3.95 16.88
N THR A 158 13.38 -3.71 17.04
CA THR A 158 12.44 -4.68 17.59
C THR A 158 11.06 -4.50 17.00
N ILE A 159 10.30 -5.59 16.95
CA ILE A 159 8.92 -5.57 16.51
C ILE A 159 8.04 -4.76 17.47
N SER A 160 7.05 -4.08 16.90
CA SER A 160 6.08 -3.30 17.66
C SER A 160 5.26 -4.19 18.60
N PRO A 161 5.08 -3.81 19.88
CA PRO A 161 4.25 -4.56 20.84
C PRO A 161 2.75 -4.53 20.52
N LEU A 162 2.34 -3.71 19.54
CA LEU A 162 0.96 -3.66 19.04
C LEU A 162 0.59 -4.83 18.12
N VAL A 163 1.58 -5.58 17.64
CA VAL A 163 1.38 -6.77 16.80
C VAL A 163 1.22 -7.97 17.72
N ASP A 164 0.19 -8.77 17.52
CA ASP A 164 -0.12 -9.94 18.35
C ASP A 164 0.86 -11.11 18.06
N GLY A 165 1.41 -11.16 16.85
CA GLY A 165 2.45 -12.12 16.48
C GLY A 165 3.04 -11.88 15.11
N ALA A 166 4.28 -12.32 14.90
CA ALA A 166 4.89 -12.28 13.59
C ALA A 166 5.77 -13.50 13.33
N TYR A 167 5.83 -13.92 12.06
CA TYR A 167 6.43 -15.18 11.67
C TYR A 167 7.32 -15.03 10.43
N GLN A 168 8.50 -15.63 10.47
CA GLN A 168 9.43 -15.77 9.35
C GLN A 168 9.55 -17.25 8.98
N SER A 169 9.16 -17.60 7.76
CA SER A 169 9.26 -18.96 7.23
C SER A 169 10.53 -19.20 6.41
N GLY A 170 10.93 -20.47 6.29
CA GLY A 170 12.04 -20.95 5.48
C GLY A 170 11.62 -21.86 4.32
N CYS A 171 10.44 -21.66 3.74
CA CYS A 171 9.77 -22.66 2.90
C CYS A 171 10.22 -22.69 1.42
N HIS A 172 10.61 -21.57 0.81
CA HIS A 172 10.84 -21.51 -0.65
C HIS A 172 12.21 -22.06 -1.06
N THR A 173 13.22 -21.86 -0.20
CA THR A 173 14.60 -22.33 -0.40
C THR A 173 14.88 -23.64 0.34
N ALA A 174 13.87 -24.22 0.98
CA ALA A 174 14.00 -25.44 1.77
C ALA A 174 14.56 -26.61 0.93
N SER A 175 14.06 -26.77 -0.30
CA SER A 175 14.43 -27.86 -1.22
C SER A 175 15.72 -27.59 -1.99
N VAL A 176 16.15 -26.33 -2.10
CA VAL A 176 17.35 -25.91 -2.85
C VAL A 176 18.37 -25.30 -1.90
N TRP A 177 19.14 -26.17 -1.26
CA TRP A 177 20.13 -25.80 -0.24
C TRP A 177 21.54 -25.56 -0.82
N ASP A 178 21.62 -24.59 -1.72
CA ASP A 178 22.87 -24.17 -2.38
C ASP A 178 23.79 -23.38 -1.42
N SER A 179 24.96 -22.97 -1.90
CA SER A 179 25.93 -22.20 -1.10
C SER A 179 25.39 -20.84 -0.63
N LYS A 180 24.51 -20.20 -1.41
CA LYS A 180 23.89 -18.92 -1.05
C LYS A 180 22.83 -19.10 0.03
N ALA A 181 21.96 -20.10 -0.08
CA ALA A 181 20.96 -20.44 0.92
C ALA A 181 21.61 -20.81 2.25
N LYS A 182 22.68 -21.64 2.21
CA LYS A 182 23.50 -21.98 3.39
C LYS A 182 24.07 -20.75 4.09
N ALA A 183 24.50 -19.74 3.33
CA ALA A 183 25.07 -18.52 3.89
C ALA A 183 24.02 -17.53 4.41
N ASN A 184 22.87 -17.42 3.74
CA ASN A 184 21.89 -16.35 3.98
C ASN A 184 20.77 -16.74 4.93
N ILE A 185 20.26 -17.98 4.86
CA ILE A 185 19.10 -18.39 5.65
C ILE A 185 19.40 -18.38 7.16
N PRO A 186 20.55 -18.87 7.65
CA PRO A 186 20.86 -18.76 9.07
C PRO A 186 20.96 -17.31 9.56
N LYS A 187 21.48 -16.40 8.72
CA LYS A 187 21.56 -14.97 9.03
C LYS A 187 20.18 -14.34 9.11
N LEU A 188 19.33 -14.63 8.13
CA LEU A 188 17.93 -14.19 8.09
C LEU A 188 17.18 -14.66 9.34
N MET A 189 17.21 -15.95 9.65
CA MET A 189 16.51 -16.51 10.80
C MET A 189 17.03 -15.91 12.11
N SER A 190 18.35 -15.78 12.25
CA SER A 190 18.94 -15.15 13.45
C SER A 190 18.52 -13.69 13.60
N PHE A 191 18.53 -12.91 12.51
CA PHE A 191 18.10 -11.52 12.51
C PHE A 191 16.62 -11.40 12.90
N MET A 192 15.74 -12.12 12.20
CA MET A 192 14.29 -12.03 12.42
C MET A 192 13.89 -12.50 13.82
N ASN A 193 14.54 -13.54 14.34
CA ASN A 193 14.31 -13.98 15.71
C ASN A 193 14.73 -12.92 16.73
N LYS A 194 15.91 -12.31 16.57
CA LYS A 194 16.36 -11.20 17.43
C LYS A 194 15.46 -9.98 17.35
N PHE A 195 14.92 -9.70 16.16
CA PHE A 195 13.96 -8.61 15.95
C PHE A 195 12.62 -8.87 16.66
N GLY A 196 12.28 -10.14 16.93
CA GLY A 196 11.10 -10.55 17.70
C GLY A 196 10.09 -11.41 16.93
N LEU A 197 10.47 -11.94 15.77
CA LEU A 197 9.63 -12.88 15.00
C LEU A 197 9.85 -14.31 15.51
N ILE A 198 8.77 -15.10 15.47
CA ILE A 198 8.87 -16.55 15.51
C ILE A 198 9.50 -16.98 14.18
N THR A 199 10.53 -17.81 14.23
CA THR A 199 11.21 -18.33 13.03
C THR A 199 11.07 -19.83 12.98
N ALA A 200 10.64 -20.37 11.85
CA ALA A 200 10.71 -21.80 11.61
C ALA A 200 11.05 -22.12 10.17
N ARG A 201 11.66 -23.29 10.00
CA ARG A 201 12.01 -23.87 8.71
C ARG A 201 11.40 -25.26 8.62
#